data_AF-U4T672-F1
#
_entry.id   AF-U4T672-F1
#
_cell.length_a   1.000
_cell.length_b   1.000
_cell.length_c   1.000
_cell.angle_alpha   90.00
_cell.angle_beta   90.00
_cell.angle_gamma   90.00
#
_symmetry.space_group_name_H-M   'P 1'
#
loop_
_entity.id
_entity.type
_entity.pdbx_description
1 polymer ?
#
loop_
_entity_poly.entity_id
_entity_poly.type
_entity_poly.pdbx_seq_one_letter_code
_entity_poly.pdbx_strand_id
1 'polypeptide(L)'
;MLTLIMGSTLVLSGCQSTKELLGKRDNGSLEYQQSKKLAPVELPADQETLPFVPLYPTPSTGANTLKLQNESGSQYQLPKPQRAVSSPSN
;
A
#
# COMPACT_ATOMS: atom_id res chain seq x y z
N MET A 1 43.82 6.25 -14.45
CA MET A 1 43.71 5.88 -13.03
C MET A 1 42.44 6.43 -12.37
N LEU A 2 42.00 7.66 -12.71
CA LEU A 2 40.75 8.26 -12.21
C LEU A 2 39.46 7.53 -12.67
N THR A 3 39.46 6.94 -13.86
CA THR A 3 38.31 6.21 -14.43
C THR A 3 38.02 4.87 -13.74
N LEU A 4 39.04 4.26 -13.12
CA LEU A 4 38.91 2.96 -12.46
C LEU A 4 38.27 3.10 -11.06
N ILE A 5 38.48 4.26 -10.41
CA ILE A 5 37.93 4.60 -9.08
C ILE A 5 36.42 4.93 -9.17
N MET A 6 35.99 5.56 -10.26
CA MET A 6 34.57 5.89 -10.49
C MET A 6 33.70 4.65 -10.74
N GLY A 7 34.27 3.58 -11.32
CA GLY A 7 33.56 2.32 -11.56
C GLY A 7 33.36 1.47 -10.30
N SER A 8 34.20 1.64 -9.28
CA SER A 8 34.16 0.81 -8.06
C SER A 8 33.02 1.18 -7.10
N THR A 9 32.55 2.43 -7.12
CA THR A 9 31.51 2.93 -6.20
C THR A 9 30.10 2.45 -6.56
N LEU A 10 29.87 2.07 -7.82
CA LEU A 10 28.62 1.47 -8.29
C LEU A 10 28.47 0.03 -7.77
N VAL A 11 29.57 -0.71 -7.65
CA VAL A 11 29.57 -2.10 -7.17
C VAL A 11 29.40 -2.18 -5.65
N LEU A 12 30.03 -1.27 -4.89
CA LEU A 12 29.88 -1.25 -3.42
C LEU A 12 28.53 -0.70 -2.93
N SER A 13 27.80 0.08 -3.73
CA SER A 13 26.46 0.58 -3.38
C SER A 13 25.32 -0.35 -3.79
N GLY A 14 25.60 -1.39 -4.58
CA GLY A 14 24.61 -2.17 -5.35
C GLY A 14 23.54 -2.91 -4.54
N CYS A 15 23.73 -3.20 -3.25
CA CYS A 15 22.69 -3.88 -2.45
C CYS A 15 21.71 -2.93 -1.74
N GLN A 16 22.09 -1.69 -1.43
CA GLN A 16 21.21 -0.74 -0.75
C GLN A 16 20.50 0.18 -1.76
N SER A 17 21.16 0.57 -2.85
CA SER A 17 20.58 1.45 -3.87
C SER A 17 19.54 0.75 -4.75
N THR A 18 19.65 -0.56 -4.96
CA THR A 18 18.64 -1.36 -5.70
C THR A 18 17.35 -1.57 -4.91
N LYS A 19 17.40 -1.52 -3.57
CA LYS A 19 16.19 -1.64 -2.72
C LYS A 19 15.22 -0.49 -2.96
N GLU A 20 15.70 0.74 -3.08
CA GLU A 20 14.85 1.90 -3.34
C GLU A 20 14.30 1.94 -4.78
N LEU A 21 14.93 1.22 -5.71
CA LEU A 21 14.49 1.14 -7.12
C LEU A 21 13.57 -0.06 -7.39
N LEU A 22 13.92 -1.25 -6.89
CA LEU A 22 13.24 -2.52 -7.14
C LEU A 22 12.33 -2.97 -5.99
N GLY A 23 12.55 -2.42 -4.79
CA GLY A 23 11.73 -2.71 -3.61
C GLY A 23 10.44 -1.90 -3.55
N LYS A 24 10.26 -0.93 -4.45
CA LYS A 24 9.01 -0.18 -4.57
C LYS A 24 7.92 -1.09 -5.09
N ARG A 25 6.88 -1.31 -4.28
CA ARG A 25 5.74 -2.16 -4.62
C ARG A 25 4.50 -1.29 -4.59
N ASP A 26 3.88 -1.19 -5.76
CA ASP A 26 2.60 -0.53 -5.92
C ASP A 26 1.52 -1.59 -6.15
N ASN A 27 0.73 -1.84 -5.11
CA ASN A 27 -0.40 -2.78 -5.17
C ASN A 27 -1.72 -2.12 -4.77
N GLY A 28 -1.74 -0.78 -4.70
CA GLY A 28 -2.93 0.01 -4.37
C GLY A 28 -3.47 -0.15 -2.94
N SER A 29 -2.80 -0.87 -2.05
CA SER A 29 -3.38 -1.17 -0.72
C SER A 29 -3.62 0.06 0.17
N LEU A 30 -2.95 1.19 -0.11
CA LEU A 30 -3.14 2.46 0.59
C LEU A 30 -4.11 3.41 -0.12
N GLU A 31 -4.60 3.08 -1.31
CA GLU A 31 -5.46 3.95 -2.13
C GLU A 31 -6.81 4.24 -1.48
N TYR A 32 -7.30 3.34 -0.62
CA TYR A 32 -8.56 3.54 0.10
C TYR A 32 -8.57 4.81 0.96
N GLN A 33 -7.41 5.36 1.36
CA GLN A 33 -7.31 6.64 2.07
C GLN A 33 -7.86 7.83 1.25
N GLN A 34 -7.84 7.71 -0.08
CA GLN A 34 -8.38 8.71 -1.01
C GLN A 34 -9.82 8.39 -1.44
N SER A 35 -10.40 7.29 -0.94
CA SER A 35 -11.78 6.93 -1.27
C SER A 35 -12.76 7.98 -0.76
N LYS A 36 -13.85 8.15 -1.51
CA LYS A 36 -14.90 9.11 -1.18
C LYS A 36 -16.23 8.38 -1.09
N LYS A 37 -17.07 8.84 -0.16
CA LYS A 37 -18.45 8.39 -0.09
C LYS A 37 -19.16 8.80 -1.38
N LEU A 38 -19.74 7.82 -2.06
CA LEU A 38 -20.58 8.06 -3.23
C LEU A 38 -21.91 8.66 -2.77
N ALA A 39 -22.44 9.59 -3.56
CA ALA A 39 -23.80 10.06 -3.36
C ALA A 39 -24.79 8.90 -3.57
N PRO A 40 -25.90 8.86 -2.81
CA PRO A 40 -26.99 7.94 -3.10
C PRO A 40 -27.47 8.07 -4.55
N VAL A 41 -28.00 6.98 -5.10
CA VAL A 41 -28.61 6.99 -6.43
C VAL A 41 -29.91 7.80 -6.35
N GLU A 42 -30.04 8.80 -7.22
CA GLU A 42 -31.26 9.59 -7.35
C GLU A 42 -32.31 8.76 -8.10
N LEU A 43 -33.52 8.67 -7.53
CA LEU A 43 -34.63 7.96 -8.11
C LEU A 43 -35.57 8.94 -8.85
N PRO A 44 -36.18 8.56 -9.98
CA PRO A 44 -37.21 9.35 -10.62
C PRO A 44 -38.37 9.64 -9.65
N ALA A 45 -38.97 10.82 -9.81
CA ALA A 45 -40.20 11.16 -9.08
C ALA A 45 -41.28 10.11 -9.35
N ASP A 46 -42.07 9.80 -8.31
CA ASP A 46 -43.21 8.87 -8.35
C ASP A 46 -42.89 7.41 -8.72
N GLN A 47 -41.62 7.00 -8.65
CA GLN A 47 -41.23 5.60 -8.85
C GLN A 47 -41.37 4.81 -7.54
N GLU A 48 -42.25 3.80 -7.54
CA GLU A 48 -42.26 2.81 -6.45
C GLU A 48 -40.97 1.99 -6.46
N THR A 49 -40.30 1.94 -5.32
CA THR A 49 -39.09 1.15 -5.13
C THR A 49 -39.26 0.18 -3.97
N LEU A 50 -38.60 -0.96 -4.08
CA LEU A 50 -38.49 -1.89 -2.96
C LEU A 50 -37.60 -1.27 -1.86
N PRO A 51 -37.83 -1.62 -0.58
CA PRO A 51 -36.98 -1.16 0.51
C PRO A 51 -35.51 -1.54 0.27
N PHE A 52 -34.62 -0.55 0.26
CA PHE A 52 -33.18 -0.79 0.18
C PHE A 52 -32.65 -1.24 1.56
N VAL A 53 -32.26 -2.51 1.65
CA VAL A 53 -31.57 -3.05 2.83
C VAL A 53 -30.13 -3.39 2.43
N PRO A 54 -29.13 -2.62 2.88
CA PRO A 54 -27.75 -2.91 2.53
C PRO A 54 -27.30 -4.23 3.17
N LEU A 55 -26.63 -5.08 2.39
CA LEU A 55 -26.01 -6.32 2.91
C LEU A 55 -24.93 -6.02 3.97
N TYR A 56 -24.25 -4.87 3.81
CA TYR A 56 -23.23 -4.40 4.72
C TYR A 56 -23.53 -2.94 5.08
N PRO A 57 -23.91 -2.64 6.34
CA PRO A 57 -24.12 -1.26 6.75
C PRO A 57 -22.77 -0.53 6.76
N THR A 58 -22.67 0.56 5.99
CA THR A 58 -21.48 1.41 5.98
C THR A 58 -21.56 2.39 7.16
N PRO A 59 -20.68 2.30 8.16
CA PRO A 59 -20.70 3.23 9.28
C PRO A 59 -20.39 4.65 8.81
N SER A 60 -21.00 5.64 9.46
CA SER A 60 -20.65 7.04 9.24
C SER A 60 -19.29 7.33 9.88
N THR A 61 -18.22 7.03 9.17
CA THR A 61 -16.86 7.38 9.60
C THR A 61 -16.58 8.83 9.22
N GLY A 62 -16.05 9.63 10.16
CA GLY A 62 -15.51 10.95 9.85
C GLY A 62 -14.34 10.89 8.88
N ALA A 63 -13.70 12.04 8.63
CA ALA A 63 -12.50 12.10 7.79
C ALA A 63 -11.41 11.15 8.32
N ASN A 64 -10.76 10.41 7.42
CA ASN A 64 -9.63 9.56 7.78
C ASN A 64 -8.48 10.44 8.31
N THR A 65 -8.07 10.23 9.55
CA THR A 65 -6.99 10.97 10.21
C THR A 65 -5.64 10.26 10.16
N LEU A 66 -5.62 9.00 9.70
CA LEU A 66 -4.41 8.20 9.60
C LEU A 66 -3.58 8.69 8.41
N LYS A 67 -2.35 9.09 8.71
CA LYS A 67 -1.35 9.36 7.68
C LYS A 67 -0.53 8.08 7.49
N LEU A 68 -0.93 7.26 6.53
CA LEU A 68 -0.16 6.08 6.15
C LEU A 68 0.70 6.43 4.94
N GLN A 69 2.01 6.48 5.14
CA GLN A 69 3.01 6.65 4.09
C GLN A 69 3.96 5.46 4.13
N ASN A 70 4.34 4.98 2.95
CA ASN A 70 5.43 4.02 2.81
C ASN A 70 6.50 4.63 1.90
N GLU A 71 7.76 4.51 2.29
CA GLU A 71 8.93 4.93 1.51
C GLU A 71 9.02 4.17 0.17
N SER A 72 8.39 2.99 0.10
CA SER A 72 8.41 2.05 -1.02
C SER A 72 7.11 1.96 -1.86
N GLY A 73 6.20 2.95 -1.82
CA GLY A 73 5.01 3.00 -2.70
C GLY A 73 3.66 2.81 -2.01
N SER A 74 2.62 2.36 -2.72
CA SER A 74 1.23 2.28 -2.20
C SER A 74 0.92 1.00 -1.40
N GLN A 75 1.93 0.21 -1.05
CA GLN A 75 1.77 -1.01 -0.26
C GLN A 75 1.83 -0.74 1.25
N TYR A 76 0.95 -1.37 2.04
CA TYR A 76 1.08 -1.45 3.50
C TYR A 76 2.41 -2.09 3.91
N GLN A 77 3.09 -1.48 4.89
CA GLN A 77 4.32 -2.04 5.43
C GLN A 77 4.01 -3.38 6.12
N LEU A 78 4.42 -4.48 5.48
CA LEU A 78 4.32 -5.80 6.08
C LEU A 78 5.36 -5.95 7.19
N PRO A 79 5.04 -6.65 8.29
CA PRO A 79 6.02 -6.99 9.31
C PRO A 79 7.16 -7.81 8.69
N LYS A 80 8.37 -7.66 9.24
CA LYS A 80 9.52 -8.43 8.76
C LYS A 80 9.23 -9.93 8.96
N PRO A 81 9.56 -10.79 7.97
CA PRO A 81 9.41 -12.22 8.13
C PRO A 81 10.13 -12.69 9.39
N GLN A 82 9.48 -13.52 10.20
CA GLN A 82 10.15 -14.19 11.29
C GLN A 82 11.15 -15.18 10.68
N ARG A 83 12.43 -15.01 11.01
CA ARG A 83 13.46 -15.92 10.53
C ARG A 83 13.25 -17.25 11.25
N ALA A 84 12.72 -18.25 10.55
CA ALA A 84 12.77 -19.63 11.01
C ALA A 84 14.24 -20.05 11.02
N VAL A 85 14.94 -19.83 12.14
CA VAL A 85 16.22 -20.48 12.37
C VAL A 85 15.92 -21.97 12.55
N SER A 86 16.18 -22.76 11.52
CA SER A 86 16.37 -24.19 11.71
C SER A 86 17.55 -24.35 12.66
N SER A 87 17.29 -24.81 13.89
CA SER A 87 18.35 -25.17 14.80
C SER A 87 19.18 -26.28 14.14
N PRO A 88 20.52 -26.19 14.10
CA PRO A 88 21.33 -27.29 13.58
C PRO A 88 21.10 -28.52 14.46
N SER A 89 20.74 -29.65 13.84
CA SER A 89 20.79 -30.95 14.50
C SER A 89 22.25 -31.29 14.72
N ASN A 90 22.63 -31.55 15.97
CA ASN A 90 23.91 -32.18 16.33
C ASN A 90 24.04 -33.56 15.70
#